data_AF-A0A899FLL6-F1
#
_entry.id   AF-A0A899FLL6-F1
#
_cell.length_a   1.000
_cell.length_b   1.000
_cell.length_c   1.000
_cell.angle_alpha   90.00
_cell.angle_beta   90.00
_cell.angle_gamma   90.00
#
_symmetry.space_group_name_H-M   'P 1'
#
loop_
_entity.id
_entity.type
_entity.pdbx_description
1 polymer ?
#
loop_
_entity_poly.entity_id
_entity_poly.type
_entity_poly.pdbx_seq_one_letter_code
_entity_poly.pdbx_strand_id
1 'polypeptide(L)'
;MTNEDFLKDSDQENTLNDLLSFDLCKELNKEALLKEDFSVDDFLKEIYKFHTLEDLQIKLKELLNSIENDIFTLIYNEYNSFFKVTCDILENENKIVDLSVRLSKFKDEVQEIYKVIQQNVVSMDQELSKKKELYRKKAIATNLLNVNMMIEDMENLLYKDSEKFDDADTIVLQQAAKSYISLRYYSSLIPSQHPFIEKRKEKIKTVQNNFFNCLASALHKYRKDASQIENLLRVLQIYREIDASAEACHQLSKIK
;
A
#
# COMPACT_ATOMS: atom_id res chain seq x y z
N MET A 1 27.68 18.12 -57.02
CA MET A 1 27.49 18.90 -58.25
C MET A 1 27.63 17.90 -59.38
N THR A 2 26.53 17.27 -59.82
CA THR A 2 25.62 17.76 -60.90
C THR A 2 26.34 17.76 -62.24
N ASN A 3 26.10 16.72 -63.07
CA ASN A 3 25.18 16.74 -64.24
C ASN A 3 25.90 17.30 -65.48
N GLU A 4 25.67 16.91 -66.74
CA GLU A 4 24.64 16.14 -67.47
C GLU A 4 25.40 15.49 -68.68
N ASP A 5 25.20 14.22 -69.08
CA ASP A 5 24.08 13.58 -69.81
C ASP A 5 24.16 13.58 -71.36
N PHE A 6 24.08 12.36 -71.91
CA PHE A 6 23.36 11.91 -73.13
C PHE A 6 23.96 11.91 -74.56
N LEU A 7 23.66 10.77 -75.24
CA LEU A 7 23.59 10.48 -76.69
C LEU A 7 24.93 10.44 -77.47
N LYS A 8 25.50 9.30 -77.93
CA LYS A 8 25.04 7.96 -78.39
C LYS A 8 24.63 7.89 -79.88
N ASP A 9 24.89 6.72 -80.48
CA ASP A 9 24.62 6.24 -81.86
C ASP A 9 25.72 6.63 -82.88
N SER A 10 26.07 5.87 -83.94
CA SER A 10 25.80 4.47 -84.39
C SER A 10 26.67 4.21 -85.65
N ASP A 11 27.07 3.01 -86.13
CA ASP A 11 27.02 1.60 -85.68
C ASP A 11 27.96 0.75 -86.62
N GLN A 12 27.88 -0.59 -86.56
CA GLN A 12 28.32 -1.57 -87.60
C GLN A 12 29.83 -1.87 -87.78
N GLU A 13 30.34 -2.86 -87.04
CA GLU A 13 31.02 -4.02 -87.67
C GLU A 13 31.05 -5.22 -86.68
N ASN A 14 30.05 -6.10 -86.79
CA ASN A 14 30.02 -7.39 -86.08
C ASN A 14 30.00 -8.53 -87.09
N THR A 15 31.13 -9.23 -87.32
CA THR A 15 31.20 -10.54 -88.02
C THR A 15 32.59 -11.23 -87.94
N LEU A 16 33.26 -11.33 -86.77
CA LEU A 16 34.37 -12.31 -86.65
C LEU A 16 34.69 -12.83 -85.24
N ASN A 17 34.60 -11.99 -84.19
CA ASN A 17 34.93 -12.43 -82.82
C ASN A 17 33.81 -13.25 -82.14
N ASP A 18 32.63 -13.37 -82.77
CA ASP A 18 31.54 -14.28 -82.35
C ASP A 18 31.95 -15.78 -82.36
N LEU A 19 33.11 -16.14 -82.93
CA LEU A 19 33.64 -17.51 -82.87
C LEU A 19 34.35 -17.87 -81.54
N LEU A 20 34.59 -16.91 -80.65
CA LEU A 20 35.14 -17.16 -79.31
C LEU A 20 34.09 -17.02 -78.18
N SER A 21 32.84 -16.69 -78.51
CA SER A 21 31.73 -16.68 -77.55
C SER A 21 30.93 -18.00 -77.59
N PHE A 22 31.61 -19.12 -77.35
CA PHE A 22 30.95 -20.38 -77.00
C PHE A 22 30.68 -20.46 -75.49
N ASP A 23 29.92 -19.48 -74.98
CA ASP A 23 29.26 -19.51 -73.67
C ASP A 23 28.12 -20.54 -73.67
N LEU A 24 28.51 -21.81 -73.81
CA LEU A 24 27.62 -22.97 -73.82
C LEU A 24 27.97 -24.01 -72.75
N CYS A 25 28.81 -23.62 -71.78
CA CYS A 25 28.78 -24.23 -70.45
C CYS A 25 27.61 -23.62 -69.65
N LYS A 26 26.38 -24.00 -70.02
CA LYS A 26 25.27 -23.93 -69.06
C LYS A 26 25.71 -24.66 -67.79
N GLU A 27 25.42 -24.10 -66.62
CA GLU A 27 25.72 -24.73 -65.34
C GLU A 27 25.22 -26.17 -65.35
N LEU A 28 26.12 -27.11 -65.10
CA LEU A 28 25.83 -28.53 -65.16
C LEU A 28 24.73 -28.84 -64.15
N ASN A 29 23.56 -29.27 -64.62
CA ASN A 29 22.40 -29.32 -63.74
C ASN A 29 22.55 -30.46 -62.71
N LYS A 30 22.98 -30.11 -61.50
CA LYS A 30 23.21 -31.03 -60.37
C LYS A 30 21.95 -31.85 -60.04
N GLU A 31 20.76 -31.35 -60.37
CA GLU A 31 19.47 -32.03 -60.24
C GLU A 31 19.36 -33.32 -61.07
N ALA A 32 20.09 -33.44 -62.18
CA ALA A 32 20.09 -34.66 -63.00
C ALA A 32 20.76 -35.86 -62.29
N LEU A 33 21.72 -35.59 -61.39
CA LEU A 33 22.45 -36.58 -60.60
C LEU A 33 21.65 -37.11 -59.39
N LEU A 34 20.53 -36.45 -59.04
CA LEU A 34 19.71 -36.74 -57.86
C LEU A 34 18.47 -37.61 -58.16
N LYS A 35 18.31 -38.08 -59.40
CA LYS A 35 17.20 -38.96 -59.81
C LYS A 35 17.51 -40.41 -59.49
N GLU A 36 16.52 -41.15 -58.98
CA GLU A 36 16.67 -42.57 -58.61
C GLU A 36 17.03 -43.46 -59.83
N ASP A 37 16.49 -43.16 -61.01
CA ASP A 37 16.81 -43.81 -62.28
C ASP A 37 17.97 -43.12 -63.04
N PHE A 38 19.12 -42.91 -62.38
CA PHE A 38 20.27 -42.26 -63.01
C PHE A 38 20.95 -43.14 -64.09
N SER A 39 20.67 -42.84 -65.36
CA SER A 39 21.33 -43.44 -66.53
C SER A 39 22.57 -42.63 -66.92
N VAL A 40 23.76 -43.21 -66.68
CA VAL A 40 25.06 -42.63 -67.08
C VAL A 40 25.10 -42.34 -68.58
N ASP A 41 24.56 -43.25 -69.39
CA ASP A 41 24.59 -43.13 -70.86
C ASP A 41 23.73 -41.96 -71.36
N ASP A 42 22.62 -41.65 -70.70
CA ASP A 42 21.74 -40.56 -71.11
C ASP A 42 22.22 -39.20 -70.59
N PHE A 43 22.79 -39.16 -69.38
CA PHE A 43 23.50 -37.98 -68.86
C PHE A 43 24.69 -37.61 -69.75
N LEU A 44 25.48 -38.60 -70.21
CA LEU A 44 26.55 -38.35 -71.16
C LEU A 44 26.01 -37.90 -72.54
N LYS A 45 24.88 -38.42 -73.03
CA LYS A 45 24.22 -37.96 -74.28
C LYS A 45 23.79 -36.50 -74.24
N GLU A 46 23.29 -36.01 -73.11
CA GLU A 46 22.93 -34.60 -72.96
C GLU A 46 24.16 -33.67 -72.93
N ILE A 47 25.34 -34.24 -72.57
CA ILE A 47 26.64 -33.56 -72.49
C ILE A 47 27.52 -33.81 -73.76
N TYR A 48 27.18 -34.76 -74.64
CA TYR A 48 27.99 -35.21 -75.78
C TYR A 48 28.07 -34.19 -76.95
N LYS A 49 28.78 -33.08 -76.72
CA LYS A 49 29.31 -32.18 -77.76
C LYS A 49 30.83 -31.98 -77.72
N PHE A 50 31.55 -32.81 -76.97
CA PHE A 50 33.02 -32.76 -76.82
C PHE A 50 33.73 -33.72 -77.79
N HIS A 51 34.91 -33.35 -78.26
CA HIS A 51 35.60 -34.00 -79.40
C HIS A 51 36.65 -35.06 -79.03
N THR A 52 37.07 -35.21 -77.76
CA THR A 52 38.06 -36.24 -77.35
C THR A 52 37.70 -36.98 -76.06
N LEU A 53 38.34 -38.13 -75.83
CA LEU A 53 38.12 -39.00 -74.66
C LEU A 53 38.91 -38.53 -73.42
N GLU A 54 40.13 -37.99 -73.61
CA GLU A 54 40.94 -37.38 -72.55
C GLU A 54 40.20 -36.22 -71.86
N ASP A 55 39.58 -35.32 -72.64
CA ASP A 55 38.86 -34.16 -72.10
C ASP A 55 37.71 -34.58 -71.18
N LEU A 56 36.99 -35.65 -71.55
CA LEU A 56 35.93 -36.23 -70.73
C LEU A 56 36.48 -36.79 -69.41
N GLN A 57 37.63 -37.49 -69.45
CA GLN A 57 38.24 -38.06 -68.24
C GLN A 57 38.75 -36.96 -67.29
N ILE A 58 39.27 -35.85 -67.83
CA ILE A 58 39.69 -34.69 -67.05
C ILE A 58 38.46 -34.03 -66.40
N LYS A 59 37.43 -33.72 -67.19
CA LYS A 59 36.18 -33.10 -66.71
C LYS A 59 35.46 -33.94 -65.64
N LEU A 60 35.49 -35.27 -65.77
CA LEU A 60 34.85 -36.19 -64.82
C LEU A 60 35.65 -36.31 -63.51
N LYS A 61 36.99 -36.17 -63.56
CA LYS A 61 37.82 -36.02 -62.35
C LYS A 61 37.61 -34.66 -61.67
N GLU A 62 37.49 -33.58 -62.44
CA GLU A 62 37.11 -32.26 -61.91
C GLU A 62 35.73 -32.30 -61.23
N LEU A 63 34.75 -32.95 -61.86
CA LEU A 63 33.41 -33.14 -61.30
C LEU A 63 33.46 -33.95 -59.99
N LEU A 64 34.18 -35.08 -59.97
CA LEU A 64 34.34 -35.91 -58.78
C LEU A 64 34.96 -35.10 -57.63
N ASN A 65 36.06 -34.40 -57.90
CA ASN A 65 36.71 -33.54 -56.90
C ASN A 65 35.80 -32.38 -56.47
N SER A 66 34.99 -31.81 -57.36
CA SER A 66 34.02 -30.77 -57.00
C SER A 66 32.91 -31.32 -56.11
N ILE A 67 32.39 -32.51 -56.39
CA ILE A 67 31.36 -33.17 -55.58
C ILE A 67 31.93 -33.60 -54.22
N GLU A 68 33.15 -34.13 -54.17
CA GLU A 68 33.81 -34.52 -52.93
C GLU A 68 34.11 -33.30 -52.04
N ASN A 69 34.56 -32.18 -52.62
CA ASN A 69 34.72 -30.91 -51.91
C ASN A 69 33.36 -30.30 -51.50
N ASP A 70 32.34 -30.33 -52.36
CA ASP A 70 30.99 -29.85 -52.02
C ASP A 70 30.40 -30.66 -50.85
N ILE A 71 30.51 -31.99 -50.87
CA ILE A 71 30.08 -32.89 -49.80
C ILE A 71 30.88 -32.64 -48.52
N PHE A 72 32.21 -32.54 -48.60
CA PHE A 72 33.04 -32.24 -47.44
C PHE A 72 32.67 -30.87 -46.84
N THR A 73 32.47 -29.85 -47.67
CA THR A 73 32.09 -28.50 -47.24
C THR A 73 30.68 -28.47 -46.64
N LEU A 74 29.72 -29.20 -47.23
CA LEU A 74 28.37 -29.32 -46.69
C LEU A 74 28.37 -30.06 -45.35
N ILE A 75 29.01 -31.24 -45.26
CA ILE A 75 29.13 -32.01 -44.01
C ILE A 75 29.83 -31.16 -42.95
N TYR A 76 30.93 -30.48 -43.29
CA TYR A 76 31.66 -29.61 -42.35
C TYR A 76 30.79 -28.44 -41.88
N ASN A 77 30.03 -27.79 -42.77
CA ASN A 77 29.16 -26.68 -42.41
C ASN A 77 27.97 -27.14 -41.54
N GLU A 78 27.31 -28.24 -41.91
CA GLU A 78 26.20 -28.83 -41.14
C GLU A 78 26.67 -29.33 -39.76
N TYR A 79 27.80 -30.02 -39.68
CA TYR A 79 28.37 -30.43 -38.39
C TYR A 79 28.77 -29.24 -37.51
N ASN A 80 29.38 -28.19 -38.06
CA ASN A 80 29.72 -26.99 -37.28
C ASN A 80 28.47 -26.20 -36.87
N SER A 81 27.45 -26.13 -37.73
CA SER A 81 26.15 -25.53 -37.42
C SER A 81 25.48 -26.28 -36.26
N PHE A 82 25.36 -27.60 -36.37
CA PHE A 82 24.79 -28.45 -35.32
C PHE A 82 25.60 -28.39 -34.03
N PHE A 83 26.94 -28.50 -34.11
CA PHE A 83 27.82 -28.40 -32.95
C PHE A 83 27.66 -27.05 -32.23
N LYS A 84 27.66 -25.94 -32.97
CA LYS A 84 27.41 -24.62 -32.42
C LYS A 84 26.03 -24.53 -31.73
N VAL A 85 24.97 -25.03 -32.37
CA VAL A 85 23.63 -25.09 -31.76
C VAL A 85 23.64 -25.92 -30.47
N THR A 86 24.35 -27.06 -30.43
CA THR A 86 24.46 -27.85 -29.19
C THR A 86 25.26 -27.13 -28.09
N CYS A 87 26.30 -26.37 -28.43
CA CYS A 87 27.01 -25.52 -27.48
C CYS A 87 26.13 -24.38 -26.96
N ASP A 88 25.41 -23.69 -27.86
CA ASP A 88 24.47 -22.61 -27.51
C ASP A 88 23.35 -23.11 -26.58
N ILE A 89 22.82 -24.32 -26.83
CA ILE A 89 21.85 -24.98 -25.93
C ILE A 89 22.47 -25.27 -24.57
N LEU A 90 23.65 -25.90 -24.51
CA LEU A 90 24.33 -26.24 -23.25
C LEU A 90 24.68 -24.97 -22.43
N GLU A 91 25.12 -23.90 -23.08
CA GLU A 91 25.31 -22.61 -22.42
C GLU A 91 24.00 -22.02 -21.89
N ASN A 92 22.92 -22.11 -22.66
CA ASN A 92 21.61 -21.59 -22.25
C ASN A 92 21.01 -22.39 -21.10
N GLU A 93 21.19 -23.72 -21.05
CA GLU A 93 20.82 -24.52 -19.88
C GLU A 93 21.55 -24.05 -18.61
N ASN A 94 22.86 -23.82 -18.68
CA ASN A 94 23.63 -23.28 -17.55
C ASN A 94 23.15 -21.88 -17.12
N LYS A 95 22.82 -21.00 -18.09
CA LYS A 95 22.24 -19.66 -17.82
C LYS A 95 20.84 -19.76 -17.18
N ILE A 96 20.01 -20.70 -17.61
CA ILE A 96 18.69 -20.98 -17.02
C ILE A 96 18.84 -21.50 -15.58
N VAL A 97 19.82 -22.36 -15.32
CA VAL A 97 20.11 -22.86 -13.96
C VAL A 97 20.55 -21.71 -13.04
N ASP A 98 21.48 -20.85 -13.44
CA ASP A 98 21.87 -19.67 -12.63
C ASP A 98 20.69 -18.73 -12.38
N LEU A 99 19.87 -18.45 -13.40
CA LEU A 99 18.66 -17.64 -13.25
C LEU A 99 17.67 -18.29 -12.28
N SER A 100 17.48 -19.62 -12.31
CA SER A 100 16.61 -20.33 -11.37
C SER A 100 17.10 -20.23 -9.93
N VAL A 101 18.41 -20.36 -9.70
CA VAL A 101 19.03 -20.20 -8.37
C VAL A 101 18.90 -18.77 -7.87
N ARG A 102 19.13 -17.77 -8.75
CA ARG A 102 19.00 -16.35 -8.42
C ARG A 102 17.55 -15.96 -8.12
N LEU A 103 16.59 -16.47 -8.89
CA LEU A 103 15.16 -16.28 -8.64
C LEU A 103 14.70 -16.95 -7.35
N SER A 104 15.26 -18.13 -7.00
CA SER A 104 14.97 -18.76 -5.70
C SER A 104 15.49 -17.88 -4.55
N LYS A 105 16.74 -17.42 -4.60
CA LYS A 105 17.30 -16.52 -3.58
C LYS A 105 16.47 -15.25 -3.43
N PHE A 106 16.11 -14.60 -4.53
CA PHE A 106 15.26 -13.41 -4.52
C PHE A 106 13.86 -13.68 -3.94
N LYS A 107 13.25 -14.84 -4.27
CA LYS A 107 11.98 -15.27 -3.67
C LYS A 107 12.11 -15.47 -2.15
N ASP A 108 13.21 -16.08 -1.70
CA ASP A 108 13.47 -16.34 -0.29
C ASP A 108 13.70 -15.02 0.48
N GLU A 109 14.46 -14.08 -0.08
CA GLU A 109 14.65 -12.71 0.42
C GLU A 109 13.30 -11.94 0.53
N VAL A 110 12.49 -11.96 -0.53
CA VAL A 110 11.14 -11.34 -0.51
C VAL A 110 10.24 -12.00 0.54
N GLN A 111 10.33 -13.32 0.72
CA GLN A 111 9.57 -14.04 1.73
C GLN A 111 10.06 -13.73 3.16
N GLU A 112 11.35 -13.46 3.36
CA GLU A 112 11.90 -12.97 4.63
C GLU A 112 11.42 -11.55 4.94
N ILE A 113 11.53 -10.63 3.98
CA ILE A 113 11.01 -9.26 4.10
C ILE A 113 9.51 -9.28 4.42
N TYR A 114 8.73 -10.14 3.77
CA TYR A 114 7.30 -10.30 4.04
C TYR A 114 7.03 -10.79 5.46
N LYS A 115 7.80 -11.76 5.99
CA LYS A 115 7.70 -12.20 7.40
C LYS A 115 8.00 -11.05 8.37
N VAL A 116 9.05 -10.27 8.11
CA VAL A 116 9.42 -9.11 8.95
C VAL A 116 8.32 -8.05 8.93
N ILE A 117 7.73 -7.76 7.77
CA ILE A 117 6.59 -6.85 7.65
C ILE A 117 5.39 -7.38 8.44
N GLN A 118 5.03 -8.66 8.32
CA GLN A 118 3.94 -9.27 9.09
C GLN A 118 4.18 -9.19 10.60
N GLN A 119 5.39 -9.49 11.08
CA GLN A 119 5.76 -9.38 12.49
C GLN A 119 5.69 -7.93 12.99
N ASN A 120 6.13 -6.96 12.19
CA ASN A 120 6.04 -5.54 12.51
C ASN A 120 4.60 -5.04 12.56
N VAL A 121 3.72 -5.47 11.65
CA VAL A 121 2.29 -5.15 11.68
C VAL A 121 1.64 -5.69 12.95
N VAL A 122 1.85 -6.97 13.28
CA VAL A 122 1.32 -7.57 14.52
C VAL A 122 1.84 -6.85 15.77
N SER A 123 3.13 -6.49 15.81
CA SER A 123 3.73 -5.75 16.92
C SER A 123 3.15 -4.34 17.03
N MET A 124 2.93 -3.66 15.90
CA MET A 124 2.31 -2.34 15.84
C MET A 124 0.85 -2.38 16.31
N ASP A 125 0.07 -3.38 15.92
CA ASP A 125 -1.32 -3.55 16.39
C ASP A 125 -1.40 -3.85 17.89
N GLN A 126 -0.45 -4.61 18.43
CA GLN A 126 -0.32 -4.81 19.88
C GLN A 126 -0.01 -3.50 20.62
N GLU A 127 0.95 -2.71 20.14
CA GLU A 127 1.28 -1.42 20.75
C GLU A 127 0.17 -0.37 20.59
N LEU A 128 -0.53 -0.34 19.46
CA LEU A 128 -1.73 0.48 19.27
C LEU A 128 -2.86 0.07 20.21
N SER A 129 -3.02 -1.22 20.49
CA SER A 129 -4.00 -1.73 21.45
C SER A 129 -3.65 -1.35 22.89
N LYS A 130 -2.37 -1.50 23.30
CA LYS A 130 -1.86 -1.02 24.60
C LYS A 130 -2.06 0.50 24.74
N LYS A 131 -1.77 1.27 23.68
CA LYS A 131 -1.95 2.73 23.62
C LYS A 131 -3.42 3.12 23.78
N LYS A 132 -4.36 2.43 23.14
CA LYS A 132 -5.82 2.64 23.33
C LYS A 132 -6.24 2.40 24.79
N GLU A 133 -5.80 1.30 25.40
CA GLU A 133 -6.09 1.02 26.82
C GLU A 133 -5.47 2.05 27.77
N LEU A 134 -4.26 2.55 27.48
CA LEU A 134 -3.64 3.64 28.24
C LEU A 134 -4.44 4.94 28.13
N TYR A 135 -4.94 5.30 26.95
CA TYR A 135 -5.84 6.46 26.81
C TYR A 135 -7.16 6.27 27.57
N ARG A 136 -7.76 5.07 27.52
CA ARG A 136 -8.98 4.76 28.28
C ARG A 136 -8.76 4.90 29.79
N LYS A 137 -7.66 4.34 30.31
CA LYS A 137 -7.26 4.48 31.72
C LYS A 137 -6.95 5.93 32.08
N LYS A 138 -6.26 6.70 31.22
CA LYS A 138 -5.98 8.12 31.44
C LYS A 138 -7.26 8.95 31.50
N ALA A 139 -8.20 8.75 30.57
CA ALA A 139 -9.48 9.46 30.56
C ALA A 139 -10.29 9.20 31.84
N ILE A 140 -10.38 7.92 32.27
CA ILE A 140 -11.03 7.55 33.54
C ILE A 140 -10.30 8.20 34.73
N ALA A 141 -8.97 8.17 34.77
CA ALA A 141 -8.18 8.79 35.84
C ALA A 141 -8.37 10.32 35.91
N THR A 142 -8.40 11.01 34.77
CA THR A 142 -8.70 12.45 34.70
C THR A 142 -10.13 12.74 35.16
N ASN A 143 -11.12 11.95 34.76
CA ASN A 143 -12.50 12.11 35.24
C ASN A 143 -12.61 11.88 36.76
N LEU A 144 -11.90 10.90 37.31
CA LEU A 144 -11.85 10.62 38.75
C LEU A 144 -11.19 11.76 39.54
N LEU A 145 -10.09 12.32 39.01
CA LEU A 145 -9.45 13.49 39.58
C LEU A 145 -10.39 14.70 39.55
N ASN A 146 -11.08 14.95 38.43
CA ASN A 146 -12.07 16.01 38.31
C ASN A 146 -13.22 15.83 39.31
N VAL A 147 -13.74 14.60 39.48
CA VAL A 147 -14.73 14.30 40.54
C VAL A 147 -14.18 14.65 41.93
N ASN A 148 -12.93 14.29 42.22
CA ASN A 148 -12.31 14.63 43.52
C ASN A 148 -12.18 16.15 43.71
N MET A 149 -11.67 16.87 42.71
CA MET A 149 -11.54 18.32 42.74
C MET A 149 -12.89 19.01 42.90
N MET A 150 -13.93 18.60 42.16
CA MET A 150 -15.27 19.18 42.31
C MET A 150 -15.89 18.88 43.69
N ILE A 151 -15.56 17.75 44.33
CA ILE A 151 -15.95 17.47 45.72
C ILE A 151 -15.22 18.43 46.67
N GLU A 152 -13.91 18.60 46.52
CA GLU A 152 -13.09 19.48 47.37
C GLU A 152 -13.46 20.96 47.19
N ASP A 153 -13.69 21.42 45.96
CA ASP A 153 -14.20 22.76 45.65
C ASP A 153 -15.55 23.00 46.33
N MET A 154 -16.46 22.02 46.27
CA MET A 154 -17.76 22.11 46.94
C MET A 154 -17.63 22.07 48.47
N GLU A 155 -16.78 21.21 49.03
CA GLU A 155 -16.46 21.20 50.47
C GLU A 155 -15.94 22.59 50.89
N ASN A 156 -14.98 23.17 50.16
CA ASN A 156 -14.40 24.49 50.44
C ASN A 156 -15.38 25.66 50.29
N LEU A 157 -16.22 25.67 49.25
CA LEU A 157 -17.22 26.73 49.02
C LEU A 157 -18.33 26.70 50.07
N LEU A 158 -18.66 25.51 50.60
CA LEU A 158 -19.72 25.31 51.60
C LEU A 158 -19.22 25.27 53.06
N TYR A 159 -17.91 25.37 53.29
CA TYR A 159 -17.30 25.39 54.63
C TYR A 159 -17.43 26.76 55.34
N LYS A 160 -18.04 27.77 54.72
CA LYS A 160 -18.26 29.08 55.35
C LYS A 160 -19.46 29.04 56.29
N ASP A 161 -19.28 29.57 57.51
CA ASP A 161 -20.29 29.53 58.58
C ASP A 161 -21.64 30.14 58.16
N SER A 162 -22.70 29.37 58.38
CA SER A 162 -24.04 29.59 57.80
C SER A 162 -24.85 30.77 58.37
N GLU A 163 -24.26 31.60 59.25
CA GLU A 163 -25.01 32.60 60.02
C GLU A 163 -25.23 33.94 59.30
N LYS A 164 -24.49 34.23 58.22
CA LYS A 164 -24.57 35.54 57.51
C LYS A 164 -24.50 35.42 55.98
N PHE A 165 -25.53 34.82 55.36
CA PHE A 165 -25.73 34.89 53.91
C PHE A 165 -25.88 36.33 53.41
N ASP A 166 -24.83 36.90 52.82
CA ASP A 166 -24.82 38.22 52.20
C ASP A 166 -24.95 38.11 50.65
N ASP A 167 -24.97 39.23 49.93
CA ASP A 167 -24.96 39.24 48.45
C ASP A 167 -23.80 38.40 47.87
N ALA A 168 -22.66 38.41 48.54
CA ALA A 168 -21.49 37.61 48.19
C ALA A 168 -21.76 36.09 48.23
N ASP A 169 -22.62 35.61 49.12
CA ASP A 169 -22.91 34.19 49.26
C ASP A 169 -23.87 33.67 48.20
N THR A 170 -24.68 34.56 47.58
CA THR A 170 -25.43 34.20 46.37
C THR A 170 -24.48 33.90 45.20
N ILE A 171 -23.34 34.60 45.11
CA ILE A 171 -22.28 34.32 44.11
C ILE A 171 -21.57 33.00 44.43
N VAL A 172 -21.24 32.75 45.71
CA VAL A 172 -20.65 31.47 46.16
C VAL A 172 -21.59 30.29 45.88
N LEU A 173 -22.89 30.43 46.14
CA LEU A 173 -23.90 29.42 45.81
C LEU A 173 -24.00 29.17 44.30
N GLN A 174 -23.89 30.22 43.46
CA GLN A 174 -23.87 30.04 42.00
C GLN A 174 -22.57 29.36 41.52
N GLN A 175 -21.44 29.59 42.18
CA GLN A 175 -20.20 28.87 41.88
C GLN A 175 -20.31 27.40 42.31
N ALA A 176 -20.85 27.12 43.49
CA ALA A 176 -21.14 25.77 43.96
C ALA A 176 -22.14 25.04 43.02
N ALA A 177 -23.16 25.73 42.51
CA ALA A 177 -24.08 25.18 41.50
C ALA A 177 -23.34 24.66 40.25
N LYS A 178 -22.37 25.44 39.74
CA LYS A 178 -21.54 25.05 38.58
C LYS A 178 -20.62 23.87 38.90
N SER A 179 -20.02 23.83 40.09
CA SER A 179 -19.23 22.69 40.55
C SER A 179 -20.09 21.43 40.76
N TYR A 180 -21.34 21.57 41.21
CA TYR A 180 -22.29 20.46 41.34
C TYR A 180 -22.70 19.89 39.97
N ILE A 181 -23.03 20.74 38.99
CA ILE A 181 -23.34 20.31 37.61
C ILE A 181 -22.13 19.60 37.00
N SER A 182 -20.93 20.14 37.20
CA SER A 182 -19.67 19.52 36.75
C SER A 182 -19.41 18.18 37.43
N LEU A 183 -19.65 18.06 38.74
CA LEU A 183 -19.57 16.81 39.49
C LEU A 183 -20.56 15.75 38.95
N ARG A 184 -21.80 16.14 38.66
CA ARG A 184 -22.83 15.26 38.06
C ARG A 184 -22.38 14.79 36.68
N TYR A 185 -21.82 15.68 35.86
CA TYR A 185 -21.28 15.36 34.54
C TYR A 185 -20.12 14.36 34.63
N TYR A 186 -19.05 14.66 35.37
CA TYR A 186 -17.90 13.75 35.48
C TYR A 186 -18.26 12.41 36.12
N SER A 187 -19.22 12.39 37.06
CA SER A 187 -19.75 11.14 37.63
C SER A 187 -20.50 10.29 36.61
N SER A 188 -21.20 10.91 35.64
CA SER A 188 -21.90 10.21 34.55
C SER A 188 -20.94 9.56 33.53
N LEU A 189 -19.72 10.09 33.38
CA LEU A 189 -18.68 9.56 32.50
C LEU A 189 -17.89 8.38 33.11
N ILE A 190 -18.14 8.05 34.38
CA ILE A 190 -17.44 7.00 35.11
C ILE A 190 -18.39 5.81 35.33
N PRO A 191 -17.97 4.56 35.06
CA PRO A 191 -18.79 3.39 35.35
C PRO A 191 -19.19 3.35 36.84
N SER A 192 -20.48 3.16 37.12
CA SER A 192 -21.05 3.31 38.47
C SER A 192 -20.52 2.31 39.51
N GLN A 193 -19.84 1.25 39.06
CA GLN A 193 -19.17 0.23 39.88
C GLN A 193 -17.69 0.53 40.15
N HIS A 194 -17.18 1.72 39.79
CA HIS A 194 -15.77 2.03 40.00
C HIS A 194 -15.44 2.19 41.51
N PRO A 195 -14.43 1.48 42.06
CA PRO A 195 -14.17 1.42 43.52
C PRO A 195 -13.95 2.77 44.21
N PHE A 196 -13.48 3.78 43.47
CA PHE A 196 -13.36 5.14 43.99
C PHE A 196 -14.71 5.82 44.24
N ILE A 197 -15.67 5.63 43.33
CA ILE A 197 -17.02 6.22 43.45
C ILE A 197 -17.74 5.60 44.64
N GLU A 198 -17.60 4.29 44.84
CA GLU A 198 -18.13 3.59 46.01
C GLU A 198 -17.55 4.13 47.32
N LYS A 199 -16.22 4.23 47.43
CA LYS A 199 -15.53 4.81 48.60
C LYS A 199 -15.84 6.30 48.84
N ARG A 200 -16.22 7.06 47.81
CA ARG A 200 -16.56 8.49 47.93
C ARG A 200 -18.06 8.78 47.93
N LYS A 201 -18.91 7.75 47.82
CA LYS A 201 -20.38 7.86 47.76
C LYS A 201 -20.97 8.60 48.96
N GLU A 202 -20.42 8.37 50.15
CA GLU A 202 -20.82 9.05 51.38
C GLU A 202 -20.43 10.53 51.36
N LYS A 203 -19.18 10.87 51.01
CA LYS A 203 -18.74 12.27 50.84
C LYS A 203 -19.59 13.02 49.81
N ILE A 204 -19.84 12.40 48.65
CA ILE A 204 -20.70 12.97 47.60
C ILE A 204 -22.09 13.29 48.15
N LYS A 205 -22.70 12.37 48.92
CA LYS A 205 -23.99 12.60 49.59
C LYS A 205 -23.93 13.72 50.63
N THR A 206 -22.89 13.77 51.46
CA THR A 206 -22.72 14.82 52.48
C THR A 206 -22.63 16.20 51.81
N VAL A 207 -21.80 16.33 50.78
CA VAL A 207 -21.67 17.57 49.99
C VAL A 207 -22.98 17.95 49.31
N GLN A 208 -23.69 16.99 48.72
CA GLN A 208 -25.03 17.21 48.14
C GLN A 208 -26.03 17.73 49.17
N ASN A 209 -26.13 17.06 50.32
CA ASN A 209 -27.04 17.44 51.39
C ASN A 209 -26.69 18.84 51.93
N ASN A 210 -25.41 19.13 52.16
CA ASN A 210 -24.95 20.44 52.60
C ASN A 210 -25.30 21.52 51.57
N PHE A 211 -25.07 21.28 50.29
CA PHE A 211 -25.42 22.20 49.21
C PHE A 211 -26.93 22.52 49.17
N PHE A 212 -27.79 21.49 49.20
CA PHE A 212 -29.24 21.69 49.22
C PHE A 212 -29.74 22.34 50.51
N ASN A 213 -29.10 22.08 51.65
CA ASN A 213 -29.39 22.76 52.92
C ASN A 213 -29.00 24.25 52.85
N CYS A 214 -27.85 24.59 52.27
CA CYS A 214 -27.45 25.98 52.06
C CYS A 214 -28.40 26.72 51.11
N LEU A 215 -28.82 26.09 50.00
CA LEU A 215 -29.83 26.66 49.10
C LEU A 215 -31.19 26.85 49.81
N ALA A 216 -31.63 25.89 50.62
CA ALA A 216 -32.86 26.01 51.39
C ALA A 216 -32.78 27.15 52.40
N SER A 217 -31.69 27.26 53.17
CA SER A 217 -31.47 28.36 54.12
C SER A 217 -31.43 29.73 53.46
N ALA A 218 -30.76 29.86 52.30
CA ALA A 218 -30.76 31.09 51.51
C ALA A 218 -32.18 31.46 51.02
N LEU A 219 -32.92 30.50 50.47
CA LEU A 219 -34.31 30.66 50.05
C LEU A 219 -35.23 31.07 51.22
N HIS A 220 -35.05 30.47 52.40
CA HIS A 220 -35.77 30.80 53.63
C HIS A 220 -35.47 32.21 54.13
N LYS A 221 -34.24 32.71 53.96
CA LYS A 221 -33.82 34.08 54.31
C LYS A 221 -34.39 35.11 53.33
N TYR A 222 -34.04 35.02 52.05
CA TYR A 222 -34.42 36.01 51.04
C TYR A 222 -35.92 36.10 50.78
N ARG A 223 -36.73 35.10 51.21
CA ARG A 223 -38.19 35.22 51.21
C ARG A 223 -38.75 36.02 52.40
N LYS A 224 -38.06 36.08 53.54
CA LYS A 224 -38.46 36.90 54.69
C LYS A 224 -38.10 38.38 54.46
N ASP A 225 -36.95 38.62 53.83
CA ASP A 225 -36.43 39.95 53.55
C ASP A 225 -36.92 40.48 52.19
N ALA A 226 -38.10 41.11 52.16
CA ALA A 226 -38.74 41.66 50.96
C ALA A 226 -37.91 42.71 50.19
N SER A 227 -36.78 43.18 50.76
CA SER A 227 -35.84 44.09 50.11
C SER A 227 -34.83 43.42 49.18
N GLN A 228 -34.72 42.08 49.18
CA GLN A 228 -33.69 41.31 48.44
C GLN A 228 -34.27 40.42 47.33
N ILE A 229 -35.29 40.90 46.61
CA ILE A 229 -35.98 40.18 45.53
C ILE A 229 -35.00 39.71 44.43
N GLU A 230 -33.97 40.50 44.11
CA GLU A 230 -32.96 40.12 43.12
C GLU A 230 -32.18 38.85 43.52
N ASN A 231 -31.83 38.71 44.80
CA ASN A 231 -31.15 37.52 45.30
C ASN A 231 -32.09 36.31 45.39
N LEU A 232 -33.36 36.52 45.73
CA LEU A 232 -34.38 35.47 45.64
C LEU A 232 -34.52 34.95 44.21
N LEU A 233 -34.53 35.84 43.20
CA LEU A 233 -34.54 35.46 41.79
C LEU A 233 -33.26 34.72 41.36
N ARG A 234 -32.08 35.14 41.84
CA ARG A 234 -30.81 34.42 41.61
C ARG A 234 -30.81 33.01 42.22
N VAL A 235 -31.32 32.84 43.45
CA VAL A 235 -31.44 31.52 44.09
C VAL A 235 -32.44 30.63 43.33
N LEU A 236 -33.57 31.17 42.87
CA LEU A 236 -34.51 30.44 42.01
C LEU A 236 -33.91 30.07 40.65
N GLN A 237 -33.07 30.95 40.07
CA GLN A 237 -32.31 30.65 38.86
C GLN A 237 -31.32 29.49 39.10
N ILE A 238 -30.63 29.45 40.25
CA ILE A 238 -29.74 28.32 40.61
C ILE A 238 -30.52 27.00 40.68
N TYR A 239 -31.70 26.99 41.33
CA TYR A 239 -32.56 25.80 41.33
C TYR A 239 -32.99 25.36 39.92
N ARG A 240 -33.18 26.31 38.99
CA ARG A 240 -33.47 26.01 37.57
C ARG A 240 -32.24 25.47 36.83
N GLU A 241 -31.05 26.04 37.05
CA GLU A 241 -29.79 25.59 36.44
C GLU A 241 -29.41 24.16 36.86
N ILE A 242 -29.83 23.73 38.05
CA ILE A 242 -29.57 22.39 38.61
C ILE A 242 -30.66 21.37 38.24
N ASP A 243 -31.76 21.82 37.62
CA ASP A 243 -32.96 21.02 37.32
C ASP A 243 -33.67 20.49 38.60
N ALA A 244 -33.61 21.26 39.69
CA ALA A 244 -34.17 20.95 41.01
C ALA A 244 -35.40 21.82 41.36
N SER A 245 -36.15 22.27 40.35
CA SER A 245 -37.28 23.21 40.51
C SER A 245 -38.39 22.67 41.44
N ALA A 246 -38.63 21.36 41.44
CA ALA A 246 -39.62 20.74 42.32
C ALA A 246 -39.23 20.83 43.81
N GLU A 247 -37.94 20.72 44.12
CA GLU A 247 -37.43 20.88 45.48
C GLU A 247 -37.55 22.33 45.95
N ALA A 248 -37.30 23.31 45.08
CA ALA A 248 -37.54 24.72 45.36
C ALA A 248 -39.00 24.98 45.76
N CYS A 249 -39.96 24.48 44.98
CA CYS A 249 -41.39 24.57 45.30
C CYS A 249 -41.73 23.91 46.65
N HIS A 250 -41.15 22.75 46.94
CA HIS A 250 -41.34 22.06 48.21
C HIS A 250 -40.77 22.84 49.40
N GLN A 251 -39.56 23.42 49.31
CA GLN A 251 -39.02 24.25 50.38
C GLN A 251 -39.79 25.58 50.53
N LEU A 252 -40.30 26.17 49.44
CA LEU A 252 -41.23 27.31 49.52
C LEU A 252 -42.53 26.93 50.25
N SER A 253 -43.09 25.73 50.03
CA SER A 253 -44.33 25.29 50.67
C SER A 253 -44.21 25.13 52.20
N LYS A 254 -43.00 24.89 52.70
CA LYS A 254 -42.71 24.77 54.15
C LYS A 254 -42.59 26.11 54.87
N ILE A 255 -42.44 27.22 54.14
CA ILE A 255 -42.44 28.56 54.70
C ILE A 255 -43.91 29.02 54.77
N LYS A 256 -44.53 28.82 55.91
CA LYS A 256 -45.72 29.57 56.35
C LYS A 256 -45.28 30.83 57.08
#